data_AF-A0A3B9ZU86-F1
#
_entry.id   AF-A0A3B9ZU86-F1
#
_cell.length_a   1.000
_cell.length_b   1.000
_cell.length_c   1.000
_cell.angle_alpha   90.00
_cell.angle_beta   90.00
_cell.angle_gamma   90.00
#
_symmetry.space_group_name_H-M   'P 1'
#
loop_
_entity.id
_entity.type
_entity.pdbx_description
1 polymer ?
#
loop_
_entity_poly.entity_id
_entity_poly.type
_entity_poly.pdbx_seq_one_letter_code
_entity_poly.pdbx_strand_id
1 'polypeptide(L)'
;MKRQKNSLSKAAFKSLVLALLTVVAEVVVYISVIVEGLIEPEKMSGSFGFFIFSIVNAICCFFIVKYKPISILFVPLIINAFLLVMAFFNTAFWMDPWWAPVVGGWIMCLLASIIGVLIRKRASISNLQLNGTQ
;
A
#
# COMPACT_ATOMS: atom_id res chain seq x y z
N MET A 1 8.18 20.69 -26.52
CA MET A 1 8.74 19.72 -25.53
C MET A 1 8.73 20.16 -24.06
N LYS A 2 8.96 21.44 -23.68
CA LYS A 2 9.00 21.88 -22.26
C LYS A 2 7.68 21.74 -21.47
N ARG A 3 6.50 21.84 -22.11
CA ARG A 3 5.19 21.76 -21.42
C ARG A 3 4.87 20.39 -20.82
N GLN A 4 5.36 19.30 -21.42
CA GLN A 4 5.01 17.93 -21.02
C GLN A 4 5.82 17.45 -19.79
N LYS A 5 7.05 17.96 -19.57
CA LYS A 5 7.83 17.69 -18.35
C LYS A 5 7.18 18.29 -17.10
N ASN A 6 6.53 19.45 -17.22
CA ASN A 6 5.94 20.17 -16.09
C ASN A 6 4.63 19.53 -15.58
N SER A 7 3.86 18.86 -16.45
CA SER A 7 2.67 18.12 -16.02
C SER A 7 3.03 16.77 -15.41
N LEU A 8 4.05 16.10 -15.94
CA LEU A 8 4.56 14.82 -15.44
C LEU A 8 5.21 14.97 -14.04
N SER A 9 5.98 16.04 -13.80
CA SER A 9 6.59 16.27 -12.48
C SER A 9 5.54 16.62 -11.41
N LYS A 10 4.51 17.41 -11.76
CA LYS A 10 3.40 17.72 -10.84
C LYS A 10 2.57 16.48 -10.49
N ALA A 11 2.32 15.60 -11.45
CA ALA A 11 1.64 14.32 -11.23
C ALA A 11 2.46 13.37 -10.33
N ALA A 12 3.77 13.24 -10.60
CA ALA A 12 4.67 12.44 -9.78
C ALA A 12 4.81 13.00 -8.35
N PHE A 13 4.90 14.32 -8.21
CA PHE A 13 4.96 15.00 -6.92
C PHE A 13 3.68 14.79 -6.11
N LYS A 14 2.49 14.91 -6.73
CA LYS A 14 1.22 14.60 -6.06
C LYS A 14 1.15 13.16 -5.58
N SER A 15 1.62 12.20 -6.39
CA SER A 15 1.68 10.79 -6.01
C SER A 15 2.66 10.53 -4.86
N LEU A 16 3.79 11.24 -4.83
CA LEU A 16 4.78 11.13 -3.77
C LEU A 16 4.27 11.73 -2.46
N VAL A 17 3.66 12.92 -2.52
CA VAL A 17 3.05 13.57 -1.35
C VAL A 17 1.94 12.69 -0.78
N LEU A 18 1.09 12.10 -1.64
CA LEU A 18 0.04 11.20 -1.18
C LEU A 18 0.63 9.95 -0.53
N ALA A 19 1.67 9.34 -1.12
CA ALA A 19 2.34 8.19 -0.52
C ALA A 19 2.98 8.52 0.83
N LEU A 20 3.62 9.68 0.98
CA LEU A 20 4.21 10.12 2.24
C LEU A 20 3.17 10.40 3.32
N LEU A 21 2.05 11.05 2.96
CA LEU A 21 0.93 11.26 3.89
C LEU A 21 0.32 9.94 4.33
N THR A 22 0.28 8.96 3.42
CA THR A 22 -0.18 7.61 3.73
C THR A 22 0.74 6.93 4.74
N VAL A 23 2.06 7.01 4.54
CA VAL A 23 3.04 6.48 5.50
C VAL A 23 2.92 7.14 6.87
N VAL A 24 2.71 8.46 6.94
CA VAL A 24 2.51 9.16 8.22
C VAL A 24 1.22 8.71 8.91
N ALA A 25 0.11 8.59 8.17
CA ALA A 25 -1.14 8.08 8.72
C ALA A 25 -0.99 6.63 9.21
N GLU A 26 -0.27 5.80 8.45
CA GLU A 26 0.09 4.43 8.83
C GLU A 26 0.90 4.38 10.13
N VAL A 27 1.90 5.26 10.30
CA VAL A 27 2.68 5.34 11.54
C VAL A 27 1.81 5.76 12.73
N VAL A 28 0.86 6.68 12.54
CA VAL A 28 -0.07 7.08 13.60
C VAL A 28 -1.01 5.93 14.00
N VAL A 29 -1.56 5.21 13.02
CA VAL A 29 -2.39 4.01 13.26
C VAL A 29 -1.57 2.90 13.91
N TYR A 30 -0.30 2.74 13.50
CA TYR A 30 0.59 1.77 14.09
C TYR A 30 0.87 2.08 15.57
N ILE A 31 1.20 3.33 15.89
CA ILE A 31 1.45 3.75 17.29
C ILE A 31 0.19 3.58 18.13
N SER A 32 -0.98 3.92 17.60
CA SER A 32 -2.23 3.85 18.36
C SER A 32 -2.75 2.42 18.57
N VAL A 33 -2.52 1.51 17.63
CA VAL A 33 -3.13 0.16 17.70
C VAL A 33 -2.11 -0.93 18.06
N ILE A 34 -0.85 -0.77 17.67
CA ILE A 34 0.17 -1.83 17.83
C ILE A 34 1.00 -1.61 19.08
N VAL A 35 1.29 -0.37 19.46
CA VAL A 35 2.00 -0.10 20.73
C VAL A 35 1.10 -0.46 21.92
N GLU A 36 -0.21 -0.19 21.86
CA GLU A 36 -1.15 -0.67 22.88
C GLU A 36 -1.22 -2.21 22.94
N GLY A 37 -1.22 -2.89 21.78
CA GLY A 37 -1.20 -4.36 21.71
C GLY A 37 0.13 -5.00 22.11
N LEU A 38 1.26 -4.28 22.01
CA LEU A 38 2.59 -4.72 22.46
C LEU A 38 2.80 -4.52 23.96
N ILE A 39 2.15 -3.53 24.56
CA ILE A 39 2.19 -3.26 26.01
C ILE A 39 1.25 -4.22 26.77
N GLU A 40 0.13 -4.63 26.15
CA GLU A 40 -0.82 -5.60 26.71
C GLU A 40 -1.03 -6.81 25.78
N PRO A 41 -0.06 -7.75 25.73
CA PRO A 41 -0.04 -8.86 24.75
C PRO A 41 -1.17 -9.88 24.91
N GLU A 42 -1.92 -9.82 26.02
CA GLU A 42 -3.04 -10.73 26.31
C GLU A 42 -4.33 -10.40 25.55
N LYS A 43 -4.38 -9.24 24.89
CA LYS A 43 -5.58 -8.80 24.18
C LYS A 43 -5.48 -9.15 22.69
N MET A 44 -6.57 -9.72 22.16
CA MET A 44 -6.86 -9.83 20.70
C MET A 44 -6.64 -8.52 19.92
N SER A 45 -6.48 -7.39 20.62
CA SER A 45 -6.29 -6.04 20.08
C SER A 45 -5.11 -5.94 19.11
N GLY A 46 -3.98 -6.62 19.37
CA GLY A 46 -2.80 -6.57 18.50
C GLY A 46 -3.07 -7.15 17.10
N SER A 47 -3.62 -8.36 17.02
CA SER A 47 -3.90 -9.04 15.74
C SER A 47 -4.96 -8.31 14.91
N PHE A 48 -6.00 -7.79 15.57
CA PHE A 48 -7.02 -6.96 14.91
C PHE A 48 -6.42 -5.65 14.36
N GLY A 49 -5.47 -5.05 15.08
CA GLY A 49 -4.74 -3.87 14.61
C GLY A 49 -3.96 -4.10 13.34
N PHE A 50 -3.18 -5.18 13.27
CA PHE A 50 -2.46 -5.57 12.05
C PHE A 50 -3.41 -5.84 10.89
N PHE A 51 -4.60 -6.38 11.16
CA PHE A 51 -5.61 -6.61 10.12
C PHE A 51 -6.16 -5.29 9.54
N ILE A 52 -6.55 -4.34 10.39
CA ILE A 52 -7.03 -3.03 9.93
C ILE A 52 -5.92 -2.27 9.18
N PHE A 53 -4.70 -2.29 9.72
CA PHE A 53 -3.53 -1.72 9.06
C PHE A 53 -3.33 -2.30 7.65
N SER A 54 -3.40 -3.63 7.53
CA SER A 54 -3.29 -4.33 6.26
C SER A 54 -4.35 -3.92 5.22
N ILE A 55 -5.59 -3.68 5.65
CA ILE A 55 -6.66 -3.20 4.78
C ILE A 55 -6.34 -1.80 4.26
N VAL A 56 -5.91 -0.89 5.15
CA VAL A 56 -5.55 0.48 4.77
C VAL A 56 -4.41 0.44 3.75
N ASN A 57 -3.36 -0.32 4.02
CA ASN A 57 -2.21 -0.49 3.12
C ASN A 57 -2.64 -1.01 1.75
N ALA A 58 -3.54 -1.99 1.71
CA ALA A 58 -4.07 -2.54 0.46
C ALA A 58 -4.85 -1.50 -0.35
N ILE A 59 -5.70 -0.70 0.30
CA ILE A 59 -6.44 0.41 -0.34
C ILE A 59 -5.46 1.42 -0.94
N CYS A 60 -4.41 1.77 -0.20
CA CYS A 60 -3.39 2.70 -0.66
C CYS A 60 -2.60 2.15 -1.85
N CYS A 61 -2.20 0.87 -1.78
CA CYS A 61 -1.58 0.15 -2.88
C CYS A 61 -2.44 0.19 -4.14
N PHE A 62 -3.75 -0.08 -4.03
CA PHE A 62 -4.69 0.01 -5.13
C PHE A 62 -4.70 1.40 -5.79
N PHE A 63 -4.87 2.47 -5.00
CA PHE A 63 -5.01 3.82 -5.54
C PHE A 63 -3.71 4.33 -6.18
N ILE A 64 -2.56 4.11 -5.54
CA ILE A 64 -1.26 4.54 -6.06
C ILE A 64 -0.96 3.81 -7.37
N VAL A 65 -1.17 2.49 -7.42
CA VAL A 65 -0.86 1.70 -8.62
C VAL A 65 -1.87 1.97 -9.74
N LYS A 66 -3.15 2.21 -9.42
CA LYS A 66 -4.14 2.69 -10.39
C LYS A 66 -3.71 4.02 -11.03
N TYR A 67 -3.11 4.92 -10.24
CA TYR A 67 -2.60 6.20 -10.73
C TYR A 67 -1.29 6.06 -11.53
N LYS A 68 -0.38 5.17 -11.12
CA LYS A 68 0.90 4.94 -11.78
C LYS A 68 1.23 3.43 -11.84
N PRO A 69 0.78 2.70 -12.88
CA PRO A 69 0.82 1.23 -12.93
C PRO A 69 2.23 0.63 -12.97
N ILE A 70 3.24 1.41 -13.38
CA ILE A 70 4.66 1.03 -13.32
C ILE A 70 5.11 0.73 -11.88
N SER A 71 4.41 1.27 -10.87
CA SER A 71 4.80 1.17 -9.46
C SER A 71 4.28 -0.10 -8.77
N ILE A 72 3.68 -1.05 -9.51
CA ILE A 72 3.04 -2.26 -8.98
C ILE A 72 3.96 -3.11 -8.07
N LEU A 73 5.25 -3.18 -8.38
CA LEU A 73 6.22 -3.96 -7.58
C LEU A 73 6.79 -3.17 -6.41
N PHE A 74 6.96 -1.85 -6.57
CA PHE A 74 7.64 -1.02 -5.58
C PHE A 74 6.70 -0.56 -4.46
N VAL A 75 5.44 -0.26 -4.78
CA VAL A 75 4.48 0.29 -3.80
C VAL A 75 4.18 -0.69 -2.66
N PRO A 76 3.84 -1.96 -2.93
CA PRO A 76 3.64 -2.94 -1.86
C PRO A 76 4.87 -3.12 -0.99
N LEU A 77 6.07 -3.09 -1.60
CA LEU A 77 7.33 -3.29 -0.89
C LEU A 77 7.69 -2.09 0.00
N ILE A 78 7.44 -0.85 -0.48
CA ILE A 78 7.71 0.39 0.29
C ILE A 78 6.72 0.52 1.45
N ILE A 79 5.42 0.36 1.20
CA ILE A 79 4.39 0.47 2.23
C ILE A 79 4.59 -0.57 3.34
N ASN A 80 5.06 -1.77 2.98
CA ASN A 80 5.32 -2.83 3.95
C ASN A 80 6.78 -2.89 4.44
N ALA A 81 7.65 -1.93 4.08
CA ALA A 81 9.07 -1.98 4.38
C ALA A 81 9.36 -2.06 5.89
N PHE A 82 8.55 -1.39 6.71
CA PHE A 82 8.67 -1.46 8.16
C PHE A 82 8.38 -2.87 8.69
N LEU A 83 7.30 -3.50 8.22
CA LEU A 83 6.94 -4.87 8.62
C LEU A 83 7.95 -5.90 8.12
N LEU A 84 8.51 -5.68 6.93
CA LEU A 84 9.65 -6.44 6.39
C LEU A 84 10.83 -6.42 7.36
N VAL A 85 11.25 -5.22 7.77
CA VAL A 85 12.37 -5.04 8.71
C VAL A 85 12.07 -5.75 10.03
N MET A 86 10.88 -5.57 10.60
CA MET A 86 10.48 -6.24 11.84
C MET A 86 10.55 -7.78 11.73
N ALA A 87 10.12 -8.35 10.60
CA ALA A 87 10.17 -9.79 10.36
C ALA A 87 11.61 -10.35 10.27
N PHE A 88 12.59 -9.54 9.86
CA PHE A 88 14.00 -9.93 9.80
C PHE A 88 14.74 -9.76 11.13
N PHE A 89 14.44 -8.72 11.90
CA PHE A 89 15.16 -8.42 13.14
C PHE A 89 14.55 -9.10 14.38
N ASN A 90 13.29 -9.53 14.34
CA ASN A 90 12.66 -10.23 15.45
C ASN A 90 12.54 -11.73 15.15
N THR A 91 13.38 -12.55 15.78
CA THR A 91 13.36 -14.01 15.63
C THR A 91 12.08 -14.66 16.17
N ALA A 92 11.39 -14.02 17.11
CA ALA A 92 10.10 -14.49 17.64
C ALA A 92 8.91 -14.16 16.73
N PHE A 93 9.10 -13.28 15.73
CA PHE A 93 8.04 -12.84 14.83
C PHE A 93 7.27 -14.02 14.21
N TRP A 94 7.98 -15.05 13.76
CA TRP A 94 7.41 -16.22 13.11
C TRP A 94 6.74 -17.22 14.07
N MET A 95 6.99 -17.11 15.37
CA MET A 95 6.42 -17.99 16.40
C MET A 95 5.09 -17.45 16.94
N ASP A 96 4.94 -16.13 16.90
CA ASP A 96 3.80 -15.43 17.46
C ASP A 96 2.63 -15.32 16.45
N PRO A 97 1.36 -15.27 16.89
CA PRO A 97 0.19 -15.30 15.99
C PRO A 97 0.07 -14.13 15.00
N TRP A 98 0.76 -13.01 15.27
CA TRP A 98 0.75 -11.79 14.46
C TRP A 98 1.41 -11.92 13.07
N TRP A 99 2.21 -12.97 12.78
CA TRP A 99 2.81 -13.11 11.45
C TRP A 99 1.76 -13.37 10.37
N ALA A 100 0.68 -14.09 10.71
CA ALA A 100 -0.38 -14.45 9.78
C ALA A 100 -1.14 -13.24 9.20
N PRO A 101 -1.65 -12.28 10.02
CA PRO A 101 -2.27 -11.08 9.49
C PRO A 101 -1.28 -10.19 8.71
N VAL A 102 0.01 -10.16 9.08
CA VAL A 102 1.03 -9.41 8.33
C VAL A 102 1.23 -9.99 6.92
N VAL A 103 1.45 -11.31 6.81
CA VAL A 103 1.61 -11.99 5.51
C VAL A 103 0.34 -11.88 4.68
N GLY A 104 -0.83 -12.08 5.30
CA GLY A 104 -2.12 -11.88 4.64
C GLY A 104 -2.29 -10.46 4.10
N GLY A 105 -1.86 -9.46 4.86
CA GLY A 105 -1.85 -8.06 4.44
C GLY A 105 -0.97 -7.76 3.23
N TRP A 106 0.18 -8.41 3.13
CA TRP A 106 1.05 -8.27 1.96
C TRP A 106 0.41 -8.85 0.70
N ILE A 107 -0.19 -10.03 0.82
CA ILE A 107 -0.92 -10.66 -0.28
C ILE A 107 -2.06 -9.74 -0.73
N MET A 108 -2.82 -9.19 0.22
CA MET A 108 -3.86 -8.19 -0.06
C MET A 108 -3.30 -6.97 -0.80
N CYS A 109 -2.15 -6.41 -0.39
CA CYS A 109 -1.51 -5.28 -1.05
C CYS A 109 -1.11 -5.60 -2.50
N LEU A 110 -0.57 -6.80 -2.75
CA LEU A 110 -0.22 -7.26 -4.09
C LEU A 110 -1.46 -7.41 -4.97
N LEU A 111 -2.51 -8.06 -4.47
CA LEU A 111 -3.78 -8.22 -5.18
C LEU A 111 -4.42 -6.87 -5.50
N ALA A 112 -4.48 -5.98 -4.52
CA ALA A 112 -5.02 -4.63 -4.68
C ALA A 112 -4.24 -3.83 -5.74
N SER A 113 -2.91 -3.96 -5.77
CA SER A 113 -2.05 -3.36 -6.78
C SER A 113 -2.35 -3.91 -8.18
N ILE A 114 -2.50 -5.23 -8.33
CA ILE A 114 -2.85 -5.88 -9.60
C ILE A 114 -4.20 -5.36 -10.10
N ILE A 115 -5.22 -5.33 -9.23
CA ILE A 115 -6.56 -4.81 -9.58
C ILE A 115 -6.45 -3.35 -10.04
N GLY A 116 -5.65 -2.53 -9.36
CA GLY A 116 -5.39 -1.14 -9.75
C GLY A 116 -4.86 -1.01 -11.19
N VAL A 117 -3.89 -1.86 -11.58
CA VAL A 117 -3.37 -1.90 -12.96
C VAL A 117 -4.45 -2.33 -13.95
N LEU A 118 -5.21 -3.39 -13.64
CA LEU A 118 -6.23 -3.93 -14.53
C LEU A 118 -7.32 -2.88 -14.83
N ILE A 119 -7.79 -2.16 -13.81
CA ILE A 119 -8.78 -1.09 -13.99
C ILE A 119 -8.22 0.05 -14.84
N ARG A 120 -6.96 0.45 -14.61
CA ARG A 120 -6.31 1.51 -15.40
C ARG A 120 -6.14 1.11 -16.87
N LYS A 121 -5.76 -0.15 -17.14
CA LYS A 121 -5.62 -0.68 -18.50
C LYS A 121 -6.96 -0.70 -19.24
N ARG A 122 -8.03 -1.19 -18.59
CA ARG A 122 -9.39 -1.19 -19.17
C ARG A 122 -9.84 0.22 -19.55
N ALA A 123 -9.65 1.19 -18.66
CA ALA A 123 -9.98 2.59 -18.94
C ALA A 123 -9.15 3.21 -20.08
N SER A 124 -7.90 2.79 -20.27
CA SER A 124 -7.07 3.27 -21.38
C SER A 124 -7.56 2.73 -22.73
N ILE A 125 -7.95 1.45 -22.78
CA ILE A 125 -8.44 0.80 -24.01
C ILE A 125 -9.78 1.41 -24.45
N SER A 126 -10.69 1.66 -23.51
CA SER A 126 -11.99 2.27 -23.83
C SER A 126 -11.84 3.68 -24.42
N ASN A 127 -10.90 4.48 -23.90
CA ASN A 127 -10.62 5.83 -24.43
C ASN A 127 -10.00 5.80 -25.82
N LEU A 128 -9.16 4.80 -26.14
CA LEU A 128 -8.59 4.64 -27.48
C LEU A 128 -9.64 4.26 -28.53
N GLN A 129 -10.60 3.42 -28.17
CA GLN A 129 -11.71 3.03 -29.04
C GLN A 129 -12.64 4.21 -29.38
N LEU A 130 -12.84 5.15 -28.44
CA LEU A 130 -13.67 6.34 -28.66
C LEU A 130 -13.01 7.41 -29.54
N ASN A 131 -11.67 7.49 -29.55
CA ASN A 131 -10.93 8.46 -30.37
C ASN A 131 -10.54 7.94 -31.76
N GLY A 132 -10.67 6.64 -32.02
CA GLY A 132 -10.36 6.03 -33.33
C GLY A 132 -11.54 5.94 -34.30
N THR A 133 -12.73 6.38 -33.87
CA THR A 133 -13.97 6.39 -34.66
C THR A 133 -14.41 7.80 -35.09
N GLN A 134 -13.57 8.82 -34.89
CA GLN A 134 -13.71 10.15 -35.47
C GLN A 134 -12.68 10.37 -36.58
#